data_AF-A0A978VGU1-F1
#
_entry.id   AF-A0A978VGU1-F1
#
_cell.length_a   1.000
_cell.length_b   1.000
_cell.length_c   1.000
_cell.angle_alpha   90.00
_cell.angle_beta   90.00
_cell.angle_gamma   90.00
#
_symmetry.space_group_name_H-M   'P 1'
#
loop_
_entity.id
_entity.type
_entity.pdbx_description
1 polymer ?
#
loop_
_entity_poly.entity_id
_entity_poly.type
_entity_poly.pdbx_seq_one_letter_code
_entity_poly.pdbx_strand_id
1 'polypeptide(L)'
;MAPNPKPHLGFALFLLLFVSIVTTPCLTLSDTPTVYEILSQFGLPSGLLPDSVTSYTLSDDGRFIVHLEKPCYVEFEYLVYYEKTITGKLSYGSITDLKGIQVKRLLFWFDVDEIKVDLPPSNSIYFQVGIINKKLDVEQFKTVHSCRDGLSGASCLGTLKRVLELPSPMEEIQMLITE
;
A
#
# COMPACT_ATOMS: atom_id res chain seq x y z
N MET A 1 -81.14 -25.04 10.95
CA MET A 1 -79.84 -24.61 11.51
C MET A 1 -78.83 -24.41 10.38
N ALA A 2 -78.24 -23.23 10.27
CA ALA A 2 -76.80 -23.03 10.04
C ALA A 2 -76.53 -21.53 9.76
N PRO A 3 -75.37 -21.00 10.18
CA PRO A 3 -75.25 -19.63 10.64
C PRO A 3 -74.63 -18.69 9.62
N ASN A 4 -74.94 -17.41 9.78
CA ASN A 4 -74.39 -16.27 9.06
C ASN A 4 -73.00 -15.91 9.63
N PRO A 5 -71.92 -15.79 8.83
CA PRO A 5 -70.64 -15.31 9.33
C PRO A 5 -70.47 -13.79 9.14
N LYS A 6 -70.06 -13.15 10.24
CA LYS A 6 -69.79 -11.71 10.42
C LYS A 6 -68.49 -11.26 9.72
N PRO A 7 -68.35 -9.95 9.43
CA PRO A 7 -67.30 -9.41 8.58
C PRO A 7 -65.91 -9.45 9.23
N HIS A 8 -64.92 -9.80 8.43
CA HIS A 8 -63.50 -9.96 8.77
C HIS A 8 -62.74 -8.62 8.83
N LEU A 9 -63.37 -7.61 9.46
CA LEU A 9 -62.87 -6.23 9.52
C LEU A 9 -61.61 -6.08 10.40
N GLY A 10 -61.38 -7.01 11.33
CA GLY A 10 -60.19 -7.00 12.20
C GLY A 10 -58.90 -7.45 11.51
N PHE A 11 -59.00 -8.30 10.48
CA PHE A 11 -57.80 -8.84 9.81
C PHE A 11 -57.14 -7.82 8.87
N ALA A 12 -57.94 -6.94 8.26
CA ALA A 12 -57.43 -5.83 7.48
C ALA A 12 -56.70 -4.78 8.34
N LEU A 13 -57.13 -4.59 9.60
CA LEU A 13 -56.51 -3.65 10.53
C LEU A 13 -55.13 -4.13 11.03
N PHE A 14 -54.95 -5.44 11.20
CA PHE A 14 -53.68 -6.03 11.64
C PHE A 14 -52.58 -5.95 10.55
N LEU A 15 -52.96 -6.06 9.27
CA LEU A 15 -52.04 -5.94 8.14
C LEU A 15 -51.53 -4.51 7.90
N LEU A 16 -52.29 -3.48 8.30
CA LEU A 16 -51.88 -2.08 8.16
C LEU A 16 -50.88 -1.62 9.23
N LEU A 17 -50.78 -2.34 10.36
CA LEU A 17 -49.89 -2.00 11.47
C LEU A 17 -48.44 -2.47 11.22
N PHE A 18 -48.23 -3.48 10.37
CA PHE A 18 -46.90 -3.99 10.01
C PHE A 18 -46.15 -3.14 8.99
N VAL A 19 -46.81 -2.21 8.29
CA VAL A 19 -46.20 -1.43 7.20
C VAL A 19 -45.48 -0.16 7.70
N SER A 20 -45.59 0.19 8.98
CA SER A 20 -45.17 1.52 9.46
C SER A 20 -43.78 1.62 10.08
N ILE A 21 -42.93 0.58 10.11
CA ILE A 21 -41.61 0.71 10.76
C ILE A 21 -40.57 -0.12 10.00
N VAL A 22 -39.90 0.47 9.02
CA VAL A 22 -38.42 0.56 8.92
C VAL A 22 -38.09 1.60 7.83
N THR A 23 -38.26 2.89 8.13
CA THR A 23 -37.50 3.94 7.45
C THR A 23 -36.29 4.24 8.33
N THR A 24 -35.31 3.34 8.29
CA THR A 24 -33.97 3.68 8.79
C THR A 24 -33.41 4.77 7.87
N PRO A 25 -33.06 5.97 8.39
CA PRO A 25 -32.21 6.85 7.63
C PRO A 25 -30.88 6.13 7.48
N CYS A 26 -30.62 5.61 6.27
CA CYS A 26 -29.29 5.21 5.90
C CYS A 26 -28.46 6.49 5.92
N LEU A 27 -27.69 6.68 6.99
CA LEU A 27 -26.55 7.58 6.95
C LEU A 27 -25.61 6.95 5.92
N THR A 28 -25.70 7.38 4.67
CA THR A 28 -24.64 7.17 3.70
C THR A 28 -23.46 8.00 4.21
N LEU A 29 -22.68 7.41 5.11
CA LEU A 29 -21.31 7.85 5.33
C LEU A 29 -20.64 7.61 3.99
N SER A 30 -20.58 8.64 3.15
CA SER A 30 -19.76 8.62 1.95
C SER A 30 -18.32 8.69 2.43
N ASP A 31 -17.85 7.59 3.02
CA ASP A 31 -16.48 7.43 3.41
C ASP A 31 -15.70 7.36 2.10
N THR A 32 -15.04 8.48 1.77
CA THR A 32 -14.18 8.53 0.60
C THR A 32 -13.11 7.48 0.81
N PRO A 33 -12.96 6.50 -0.11
CA PRO A 33 -12.00 5.42 0.09
C PRO A 33 -10.61 6.00 0.30
N THR A 34 -9.79 5.34 1.11
CA THR A 34 -8.40 5.75 1.28
C THR A 34 -7.60 5.46 0.01
N VAL A 35 -6.44 6.10 -0.16
CA VAL A 35 -5.57 5.81 -1.32
C VAL A 35 -5.16 4.32 -1.36
N TYR A 36 -5.00 3.70 -0.19
CA TYR A 36 -4.60 2.29 -0.05
C TYR A 36 -5.70 1.33 -0.52
N GLU A 37 -6.96 1.69 -0.26
CA GLU A 37 -8.13 0.98 -0.76
C GLU A 37 -8.27 1.14 -2.27
N ILE A 38 -8.04 2.35 -2.79
CA ILE A 38 -8.02 2.61 -4.24
C ILE A 38 -6.97 1.73 -4.91
N LEU A 39 -5.74 1.65 -4.40
CA LEU A 39 -4.71 0.75 -4.96
C LEU A 39 -5.22 -0.70 -5.03
N SER A 40 -5.83 -1.17 -3.95
CA SER A 40 -6.37 -2.53 -3.85
C SER A 40 -7.50 -2.78 -4.87
N GLN A 41 -8.39 -1.81 -5.08
CA GLN A 41 -9.46 -1.89 -6.09
C GLN A 41 -8.91 -2.00 -7.52
N PHE A 42 -7.75 -1.39 -7.78
CA PHE A 42 -7.03 -1.50 -9.04
C PHE A 42 -6.08 -2.71 -9.08
N GLY A 43 -6.20 -3.66 -8.14
CA GLY A 43 -5.40 -4.89 -8.15
C GLY A 43 -3.94 -4.69 -7.77
N LEU A 44 -3.60 -3.58 -7.12
CA LEU A 44 -2.25 -3.25 -6.66
C LEU A 44 -2.15 -3.37 -5.14
N PRO A 45 -0.99 -3.76 -4.59
CA PRO A 45 -0.81 -3.83 -3.14
C PRO A 45 -0.93 -2.46 -2.47
N SER A 46 -1.59 -2.41 -1.32
CA SER A 46 -1.78 -1.19 -0.52
C SER A 46 -0.46 -0.58 -0.03
N GLY A 47 0.55 -1.40 0.27
CA GLY A 47 1.83 -0.97 0.81
C GLY A 47 2.82 -0.41 -0.22
N LEU A 48 2.37 -0.10 -1.44
CA LEU A 48 3.19 0.64 -2.41
C LEU A 48 3.47 2.09 -1.99
N LEU A 49 2.59 2.66 -1.16
CA LEU A 49 2.71 4.01 -0.62
C LEU A 49 2.98 3.95 0.90
N PRO A 50 3.75 4.90 1.46
CA PRO A 50 4.00 4.97 2.90
C PRO A 50 2.74 5.42 3.67
N ASP A 51 2.74 5.28 4.98
CA ASP A 51 1.65 5.74 5.87
C ASP A 51 1.48 7.27 5.94
N SER A 52 2.52 8.02 5.56
CA SER A 52 2.57 9.49 5.61
C SER A 52 1.72 10.22 4.56
N VAL A 53 0.78 9.52 3.90
CA VAL A 53 -0.14 10.13 2.92
C VAL A 53 -1.15 11.01 3.65
N THR A 54 -1.23 12.27 3.23
CA THR A 54 -2.15 13.27 3.80
C THR A 54 -3.41 13.45 2.95
N SER A 55 -3.28 13.33 1.64
CA SER A 55 -4.40 13.48 0.71
C SER A 55 -4.07 12.87 -0.65
N TYR A 56 -5.10 12.58 -1.43
CA TYR A 56 -4.96 12.14 -2.81
C TYR A 56 -6.09 12.71 -3.68
N THR A 57 -5.85 12.76 -4.98
CA THR A 57 -6.86 13.02 -6.00
C THR A 57 -6.75 11.97 -7.08
N LEU A 58 -7.88 11.48 -7.59
CA LEU A 58 -7.96 10.56 -8.72
C LEU A 58 -8.93 11.12 -9.75
N SER A 59 -8.47 11.23 -10.99
CA SER A 59 -9.27 11.67 -12.14
C SER A 59 -9.93 10.46 -12.81
N ASP A 60 -11.02 10.69 -13.54
CA ASP A 60 -11.77 9.64 -14.24
C ASP A 60 -10.93 8.88 -15.28
N ASP A 61 -9.87 9.52 -15.80
CA ASP A 61 -8.93 8.92 -16.75
C ASP A 61 -7.79 8.11 -16.08
N GLY A 62 -7.86 7.95 -14.75
CA GLY A 62 -6.90 7.21 -13.94
C GLY A 62 -5.70 8.04 -13.46
N ARG A 63 -5.54 9.31 -13.87
CA ARG A 63 -4.45 10.15 -13.36
C ARG A 63 -4.65 10.47 -11.89
N PHE A 64 -3.59 10.29 -11.11
CA PHE A 64 -3.62 10.56 -9.69
C PHE A 64 -2.51 11.51 -9.25
N ILE A 65 -2.77 12.16 -8.12
CA ILE A 65 -1.79 12.91 -7.35
C ILE A 65 -1.94 12.49 -5.89
N VAL A 66 -0.84 12.11 -5.25
CA VAL A 66 -0.76 11.77 -3.84
C VAL A 66 0.16 12.78 -3.16
N HIS A 67 -0.26 13.29 -1.99
CA HIS A 67 0.52 14.24 -1.20
C HIS A 67 0.92 13.59 0.12
N LEU A 68 2.21 13.55 0.37
CA LEU A 68 2.79 13.19 1.66
C LEU A 68 2.94 14.43 2.54
N GLU A 69 3.00 14.23 3.85
CA GLU A 69 3.27 15.30 4.81
C GLU A 69 4.65 15.95 4.54
N LYS A 70 5.64 15.08 4.34
CA LYS A 70 7.05 15.39 4.06
C LYS A 70 7.63 14.35 3.10
N PRO A 71 8.75 14.64 2.41
CA PRO A 71 9.50 13.61 1.69
C PRO A 71 9.84 12.45 2.62
N CYS A 72 9.79 11.23 2.09
CA CYS A 72 9.78 10.03 2.91
C CYS A 72 10.79 9.00 2.45
N TYR A 73 11.43 8.31 3.41
CA TYR A 73 12.29 7.18 3.15
C TYR A 73 11.69 5.91 3.75
N VAL A 74 11.64 4.85 2.96
CA VAL A 74 11.18 3.52 3.38
C VAL A 74 12.24 2.48 3.02
N GLU A 75 12.54 1.58 3.94
CA GLU A 75 13.48 0.48 3.73
C GLU A 75 12.72 -0.78 3.32
N PHE A 76 12.89 -1.23 2.08
CA PHE A 76 12.43 -2.53 1.59
C PHE A 76 13.66 -3.45 1.36
N GLU A 77 13.72 -4.22 0.26
CA GLU A 77 14.98 -4.80 -0.24
C GLU A 77 16.01 -3.71 -0.58
N TYR A 78 15.53 -2.51 -0.94
CA TYR A 78 16.34 -1.32 -1.18
C TYR A 78 15.74 -0.11 -0.47
N LEU A 79 16.56 0.91 -0.21
CA LEU A 79 16.09 2.20 0.26
C LEU A 79 15.31 2.91 -0.85
N VAL A 80 14.03 3.19 -0.57
CA VAL A 80 13.12 3.91 -1.47
C VAL A 80 12.88 5.30 -0.90
N TYR A 81 13.03 6.30 -1.75
CA TYR A 81 12.70 7.68 -1.49
C TYR A 81 11.41 8.06 -2.20
N TYR A 82 10.53 8.71 -1.47
CA TYR A 82 9.29 9.28 -1.97
C TYR A 82 9.37 10.80 -1.84
N GLU A 83 9.10 11.49 -2.93
CA GLU A 83 8.89 12.93 -2.91
C GLU A 83 7.59 13.30 -2.17
N LYS A 84 7.47 14.57 -1.82
CA LYS A 84 6.25 15.08 -1.16
C LYS A 84 5.01 14.93 -2.04
N THR A 85 5.17 15.02 -3.36
CA THR A 85 4.08 14.86 -4.32
C THR A 85 4.43 13.73 -5.27
N ILE A 86 3.54 12.75 -5.37
CA ILE A 86 3.69 11.58 -6.25
C ILE A 86 2.58 11.67 -7.29
N THR A 87 2.92 11.48 -8.55
CA THR A 87 1.95 11.51 -9.65
C THR A 87 2.09 10.27 -10.50
N GLY A 88 1.00 9.85 -11.12
CA GLY A 88 1.04 8.78 -12.10
C GLY A 88 -0.33 8.55 -12.72
N LYS A 89 -0.43 7.49 -13.50
CA LYS A 89 -1.69 7.03 -14.08
C LYS A 89 -1.97 5.60 -13.63
N LEU A 90 -3.06 5.44 -12.91
CA LEU A 90 -3.54 4.17 -12.39
C LEU A 90 -4.32 3.42 -13.48
N SER A 91 -4.08 2.13 -13.58
CA SER A 91 -4.82 1.19 -14.42
C SER A 91 -4.89 -0.14 -13.68
N TYR A 92 -5.80 -1.04 -14.09
CA TYR A 92 -5.94 -2.31 -13.39
C TYR A 92 -4.63 -3.12 -13.50
N GLY A 93 -4.01 -3.38 -12.36
CA GLY A 93 -2.75 -4.08 -12.22
C GLY A 93 -1.50 -3.25 -12.53
N SER A 94 -1.61 -1.94 -12.77
CA SER A 94 -0.44 -1.12 -13.11
C SER A 94 -0.54 0.37 -12.75
N ILE A 95 0.63 0.99 -12.60
CA ILE A 95 0.84 2.42 -12.52
C ILE A 95 1.87 2.79 -13.59
N THR A 96 1.51 3.70 -14.49
CA THR A 96 2.42 4.24 -15.52
C THR A 96 2.65 5.73 -15.29
N ASP A 97 3.61 6.32 -16.01
CA ASP A 97 3.96 7.74 -15.93
C ASP A 97 4.26 8.19 -14.48
N LEU A 98 4.81 7.27 -13.68
CA LEU A 98 5.04 7.47 -12.26
C LEU A 98 6.19 8.46 -12.04
N LYS A 99 5.98 9.42 -11.15
CA LYS A 99 6.97 10.41 -10.73
C LYS A 99 6.92 10.60 -9.23
N GLY A 100 8.07 10.96 -8.66
CA GLY A 100 8.23 11.20 -7.23
C GLY A 100 8.60 9.95 -6.42
N ILE A 101 9.03 8.86 -7.07
CA ILE A 101 9.55 7.67 -6.38
C ILE A 101 10.90 7.31 -6.97
N GLN A 102 11.90 7.16 -6.08
CA GLN A 102 13.26 6.81 -6.45
C GLN A 102 13.77 5.66 -5.59
N VAL A 103 14.55 4.77 -6.19
CA VAL A 103 15.21 3.68 -5.47
C VAL A 103 16.71 3.91 -5.46
N LYS A 104 17.35 3.63 -4.34
CA LYS A 104 18.81 3.71 -4.22
C LYS A 104 19.45 2.40 -4.67
N ARG A 105 20.36 2.48 -5.63
CA ARG A 105 21.25 1.36 -6.00
C ARG A 105 22.69 1.81 -6.02
N LEU A 106 23.55 1.06 -5.33
CA LEU A 106 24.94 1.41 -5.09
C LEU A 106 25.03 2.82 -4.48
N LEU A 107 25.47 3.81 -5.27
CA LEU A 107 25.61 5.20 -4.85
C LEU A 107 24.67 6.16 -5.62
N PHE A 108 23.79 5.64 -6.47
CA PHE A 108 22.93 6.43 -7.34
C PHE A 108 21.45 6.21 -7.03
N TRP A 109 20.66 7.25 -7.28
CA TRP A 109 19.20 7.21 -7.22
C TRP A 109 18.66 7.02 -8.63
N PHE A 110 17.64 6.17 -8.74
CA PHE A 110 17.00 5.87 -10.01
C PHE A 110 15.49 6.03 -9.87
N ASP A 111 14.88 6.71 -10.83
CA ASP A 111 13.43 6.90 -10.87
C ASP A 111 12.72 5.57 -11.13
N VAL A 112 11.54 5.44 -10.52
CA VAL A 112 10.58 4.39 -10.83
C VAL A 112 9.50 4.97 -11.72
N ASP A 113 9.47 4.55 -12.98
CA ASP A 113 8.55 5.09 -13.99
C ASP A 113 7.26 4.25 -14.16
N GLU A 114 7.31 2.96 -13.83
CA GLU A 114 6.18 2.04 -13.95
C GLU A 114 6.20 0.98 -12.84
N ILE A 115 5.02 0.61 -12.36
CA ILE A 115 4.78 -0.52 -11.46
C ILE A 115 3.70 -1.41 -12.06
N LYS A 116 3.91 -2.73 -12.10
CA LYS A 116 2.89 -3.68 -12.59
C LYS A 116 2.90 -4.99 -11.83
N VAL A 117 1.74 -5.62 -11.71
CA VAL A 117 1.59 -7.00 -11.23
C VAL A 117 1.25 -7.91 -12.40
N ASP A 118 1.51 -9.22 -12.24
CA ASP A 118 1.02 -10.21 -13.21
C ASP A 118 -0.51 -10.26 -13.22
N LEU A 119 -1.10 -10.57 -14.37
CA LEU A 119 -2.55 -10.80 -14.53
C LEU A 119 -2.79 -12.20 -15.12
N PRO A 120 -3.43 -13.13 -14.39
CA PRO A 120 -3.98 -13.00 -13.03
C PRO A 120 -2.89 -12.76 -11.97
N PRO A 121 -3.22 -12.13 -10.82
CA PRO A 121 -2.27 -11.80 -9.76
C PRO A 121 -1.44 -13.03 -9.33
N SER A 122 -0.13 -12.91 -9.50
CA SER A 122 0.86 -13.87 -9.00
C SER A 122 1.53 -13.33 -7.72
N ASN A 123 2.56 -14.00 -7.23
CA ASN A 123 3.40 -13.49 -6.14
C ASN A 123 4.51 -12.56 -6.64
N SER A 124 4.30 -11.86 -7.75
CA SER A 124 5.34 -11.04 -8.38
C SER A 124 4.83 -9.68 -8.81
N ILE A 125 5.66 -8.69 -8.56
CA ILE A 125 5.46 -7.31 -8.94
C ILE A 125 6.73 -6.80 -9.63
N TYR A 126 6.57 -5.95 -10.63
CA TYR A 126 7.66 -5.46 -11.47
C TYR A 126 7.71 -3.95 -11.39
N PHE A 127 8.92 -3.44 -11.21
CA PHE A 127 9.22 -2.02 -11.14
C PHE A 127 10.14 -1.67 -12.31
N GLN A 128 9.75 -0.69 -13.13
CA GLN A 128 10.63 -0.11 -14.13
C GLN A 128 11.49 0.95 -13.45
N VAL A 129 12.78 0.62 -13.29
CA VAL A 129 13.78 1.46 -12.65
C VAL A 129 14.73 1.96 -13.72
N GLY A 130 14.55 3.20 -14.17
CA GLY A 130 15.17 3.71 -15.39
C GLY A 130 14.90 2.81 -16.60
N ILE A 131 15.94 2.20 -17.17
CA ILE A 131 15.83 1.34 -18.39
C ILE A 131 15.60 -0.14 -18.03
N ILE A 132 15.63 -0.51 -16.73
CA ILE A 132 15.62 -1.90 -16.29
C ILE A 132 14.28 -2.25 -15.65
N ASN A 133 13.78 -3.46 -15.90
CA ASN A 133 12.64 -4.02 -15.17
C ASN A 133 13.15 -4.91 -14.03
N LYS A 134 12.77 -4.60 -12.78
CA LYS A 134 13.11 -5.40 -11.60
C LYS A 134 11.88 -6.15 -11.12
N LYS A 135 12.00 -7.47 -11.05
CA LYS A 135 11.02 -8.37 -10.42
C LYS A 135 11.26 -8.42 -8.91
N LEU A 136 10.19 -8.28 -8.13
CA LEU A 136 10.17 -8.34 -6.67
C LEU A 136 9.00 -9.22 -6.20
N ASP A 137 9.11 -9.73 -4.98
CA ASP A 137 8.02 -10.44 -4.32
C ASP A 137 6.95 -9.43 -3.87
N VAL A 138 5.68 -9.74 -4.16
CA VAL A 138 4.53 -8.90 -3.81
C VAL A 138 4.33 -8.77 -2.29
N GLU A 139 4.76 -9.77 -1.51
CA GLU A 139 4.51 -9.81 -0.06
C GLU A 139 5.07 -8.58 0.67
N GLN A 140 6.22 -8.06 0.27
CA GLN A 140 6.84 -6.89 0.92
C GLN A 140 6.01 -5.60 0.78
N PHE A 141 5.07 -5.57 -0.17
CA PHE A 141 4.21 -4.42 -0.48
C PHE A 141 2.78 -4.60 0.01
N LYS A 142 2.44 -5.68 0.73
CA LYS A 142 1.09 -5.85 1.28
C LYS A 142 0.85 -4.95 2.49
N THR A 143 1.89 -4.73 3.29
CA THR A 143 1.82 -3.90 4.49
C THR A 143 2.22 -2.46 4.18
N VAL A 144 1.45 -1.50 4.67
CA VAL A 144 1.83 -0.08 4.61
C VAL A 144 2.99 0.14 5.59
N HIS A 145 4.06 0.76 5.09
CA HIS A 145 5.27 1.00 5.87
C HIS A 145 5.34 2.44 6.37
N SER A 146 5.86 2.60 7.58
CA SER A 146 6.05 3.91 8.18
C SER A 146 7.23 4.65 7.60
N CYS A 147 7.07 5.96 7.50
CA CYS A 147 8.17 6.82 7.09
C CYS A 147 9.31 6.81 8.09
N ARG A 148 10.55 6.58 7.64
CA ARG A 148 11.71 6.87 8.50
C ARG A 148 11.82 8.37 8.68
N ASP A 149 11.79 8.80 9.94
CA ASP A 149 12.38 10.09 10.30
C ASP A 149 13.81 10.08 9.79
N GLY A 150 14.19 11.15 9.07
CA GLY A 150 15.28 11.13 8.10
C GLY A 150 16.62 10.64 8.64
N LEU A 151 17.65 10.71 7.80
CA LEU A 151 19.05 10.56 8.22
C LEU A 151 19.49 11.73 9.15
N SER A 152 18.66 12.16 10.11
CA SER A 152 19.14 12.75 11.34
C SER A 152 20.16 11.77 11.92
N GLY A 153 21.42 12.19 11.91
CA GLY A 153 22.55 11.49 12.52
C GLY A 153 22.33 11.26 14.01
N ALA A 154 21.53 10.24 14.30
CA ALA A 154 21.27 9.70 15.61
C ALA A 154 21.22 8.16 15.54
N SER A 155 22.13 7.57 14.76
CA SER A 155 22.87 6.46 15.36
C SER A 155 23.78 7.14 16.37
N CYS A 156 23.41 7.02 17.64
CA CYS A 156 24.18 7.52 18.74
C CYS A 156 25.67 7.24 18.50
N LEU A 157 26.51 8.21 18.82
CA LEU A 157 27.90 8.00 19.21
C LEU A 157 27.95 7.18 20.52
N GLY A 158 27.26 6.04 20.55
CA GLY A 158 27.28 5.04 21.59
C GLY A 158 28.39 4.08 21.26
N THR A 159 29.55 4.31 21.88
CA THR A 159 30.68 3.38 21.95
C THR A 159 31.60 3.34 20.72
N LEU A 160 32.29 4.45 20.45
CA LEU A 160 33.66 4.42 19.89
C LEU A 160 34.67 3.91 20.95
N LYS A 161 34.42 2.72 21.51
CA LYS A 161 35.35 2.06 22.44
C LYS A 161 35.64 0.59 22.08
N ARG A 162 35.52 0.18 20.81
CA ARG A 162 35.89 -1.20 20.48
C ARG A 162 36.32 -1.56 19.06
N VAL A 163 36.59 -0.61 18.16
CA VAL A 163 37.07 -0.98 16.81
C VAL A 163 38.27 -0.13 16.42
N LEU A 164 39.34 -0.27 17.19
CA LEU A 164 40.72 -0.08 16.74
C LEU A 164 41.52 -1.33 17.11
N GLU A 165 41.01 -2.48 16.72
CA GLU A 165 41.82 -3.70 16.60
C GLU A 165 41.42 -4.35 15.29
N LEU A 166 42.26 -4.15 14.29
CA LEU A 166 42.21 -4.83 12.99
C LEU A 166 43.11 -6.07 13.13
N PRO A 167 42.60 -7.31 13.14
CA PRO A 167 43.45 -8.48 12.97
C PRO A 167 43.68 -8.74 11.49
N SER A 168 44.93 -9.05 11.16
CA SER A 168 45.50 -9.30 9.84
C SER A 168 44.94 -10.53 9.11
N PRO A 169 45.07 -10.59 7.77
CA PRO A 169 44.61 -11.71 6.96
C PRO A 169 45.66 -12.81 6.88
N MET A 170 45.44 -13.95 7.54
CA MET A 170 45.95 -15.27 7.17
C MET A 170 45.55 -16.31 8.21
N GLU A 171 44.54 -17.15 7.93
CA GLU A 171 44.47 -18.56 8.36
C GLU A 171 43.16 -19.19 7.87
N GLU A 172 42.97 -19.21 6.55
CA GLU A 172 41.93 -20.01 5.90
C GLU A 172 42.59 -21.20 5.18
N ILE A 173 43.45 -21.93 5.89
CA ILE A 173 43.93 -23.26 5.49
C ILE A 173 43.89 -24.15 6.72
N GLN A 174 42.88 -25.01 6.77
CA GLN A 174 42.82 -26.34 7.42
C GLN A 174 41.42 -26.64 7.96
N MET A 175 40.45 -26.86 7.07
CA MET A 175 39.30 -27.74 7.35
C MET A 175 38.87 -28.48 6.07
N LEU A 176 39.83 -29.10 5.40
CA LEU A 176 39.58 -29.92 4.21
C LEU A 176 40.33 -31.26 4.29
N ILE A 177 40.37 -31.89 5.46
CA ILE A 177 40.70 -33.32 5.60
C ILE A 177 40.03 -33.85 6.88
N THR A 178 38.80 -34.36 6.78
CA THR A 178 38.24 -35.49 7.57
C THR A 178 36.77 -35.67 7.19
N GLU A 179 36.52 -36.38 6.09
CA GLU A 179 35.80 -37.67 6.09
C GLU A 179 36.17 -38.44 4.82
#